data_AF-A0A7J9RF95-F1
#
_entry.id   AF-A0A7J9RF95-F1
#
_cell.length_a   1.000
_cell.length_b   1.000
_cell.length_c   1.000
_cell.angle_alpha   90.00
_cell.angle_beta   90.00
_cell.angle_gamma   90.00
#
_symmetry.space_group_name_H-M   'P 1'
#
loop_
_entity.id
_entity.type
_entity.pdbx_description
1 polymer ?
#
loop_
_entity_poly.entity_id
_entity_poly.type
_entity_poly.pdbx_seq_one_letter_code
_entity_poly.pdbx_strand_id
1 'polypeptide(L)'
;VFIHTINPYGMAWWRRFNENNVDLNRNFLRKDQNYSGVPDGYGNIRNFINPESPPKKKERWFKLKAFILILKYGFNNLKQCVAEGQYQYPKAIQYGGSELQNGPALLLDWLDKSLDGIKRIWAIDLHTGLGPSGHDTLLVSSGMGQEKYSRLENLFPGRVEGLDPTAGVGYQIIGDLHQGLEDRYDHIDWTSITQEFGTFKPLQVLMASRAENQWTQYGKYVDQVDARRHWSREQMLRSFNPKDPVWQAKITYRGRLVFNKARIDLLALKTKE
;
A
#
# COMPACT_ATOMS: atom_id res chain seq x y z
N VAL A 1 -15.75 -12.43 -3.91
CA VAL A 1 -14.64 -12.71 -4.85
C VAL A 1 -13.35 -12.60 -4.06
N PHE A 2 -12.39 -13.51 -4.24
CA PHE A 2 -11.04 -13.34 -3.73
C PHE A 2 -10.11 -13.15 -4.91
N ILE A 3 -9.43 -12.00 -4.96
CA ILE A 3 -8.40 -11.70 -5.94
C ILE A 3 -7.07 -11.92 -5.25
N HIS A 4 -6.23 -12.77 -5.81
CA HIS A 4 -4.88 -13.01 -5.33
C HIS A 4 -3.89 -12.77 -6.47
N THR A 5 -2.67 -12.39 -6.10
CA THR A 5 -1.54 -12.33 -7.04
C THR A 5 -1.62 -11.24 -8.13
N ILE A 6 -2.14 -10.04 -7.84
CA ILE A 6 -2.11 -8.90 -8.81
C ILE A 6 -0.67 -8.52 -9.21
N ASN A 7 0.30 -8.70 -8.29
CA ASN A 7 1.74 -8.53 -8.55
C ASN A 7 2.49 -9.88 -8.43
N PRO A 8 2.39 -10.79 -9.42
CA PRO A 8 3.07 -12.08 -9.35
C PRO A 8 4.60 -11.94 -9.40
N TYR A 9 5.11 -10.92 -10.11
CA TYR A 9 6.53 -10.62 -10.14
C TYR A 9 7.04 -10.28 -8.74
N GLY A 10 6.38 -9.34 -8.04
CA GLY A 10 6.76 -8.95 -6.68
C GLY A 10 6.79 -10.14 -5.72
N MET A 11 5.78 -11.02 -5.78
CA MET A 11 5.76 -12.24 -4.96
C MET A 11 6.94 -13.17 -5.26
N ALA A 12 7.22 -13.43 -6.54
CA ALA A 12 8.28 -14.35 -6.94
C ALA A 12 9.69 -13.79 -6.62
N TRP A 13 9.87 -12.47 -6.71
CA TRP A 13 11.13 -11.76 -6.47
C TRP A 13 11.30 -11.22 -5.04
N TRP A 14 10.34 -11.44 -4.13
CA TRP A 14 10.29 -10.86 -2.78
C TRP A 14 10.39 -9.33 -2.76
N ARG A 15 9.54 -8.68 -3.56
CA ARG A 15 9.43 -7.23 -3.72
C ARG A 15 8.02 -6.77 -3.47
N ARG A 16 7.90 -5.48 -3.14
CA ARG A 16 6.63 -4.75 -3.20
C ARG A 16 6.28 -4.31 -4.61
N PHE A 17 7.30 -3.97 -5.41
CA PHE A 17 7.15 -3.43 -6.76
C PHE A 17 7.06 -4.53 -7.83
N ASN A 18 6.49 -4.20 -8.99
CA ASN A 18 6.45 -5.11 -10.13
C ASN A 18 7.78 -5.11 -10.93
N GLU A 19 7.79 -5.75 -12.09
CA GLU A 19 8.92 -5.85 -13.02
C GLU A 19 9.45 -4.49 -13.48
N ASN A 20 8.56 -3.50 -13.62
CA ASN A 20 8.87 -2.13 -14.04
C ASN A 20 9.19 -1.22 -12.85
N ASN A 21 9.40 -1.79 -11.65
CA ASN A 21 9.61 -1.06 -10.40
C ASN A 21 8.40 -0.20 -9.97
N VAL A 22 7.22 -0.47 -10.51
CA VAL A 22 5.98 0.22 -10.17
C VAL A 22 5.40 -0.34 -8.87
N ASP A 23 5.07 0.55 -7.93
CA ASP A 23 4.19 0.26 -6.80
C ASP A 23 2.75 0.27 -7.30
N LEU A 24 2.13 -0.90 -7.39
CA LEU A 24 0.76 -1.01 -7.90
C LEU A 24 -0.26 -0.27 -7.04
N ASN A 25 0.05 0.02 -5.78
CA ASN A 25 -0.80 0.86 -4.92
C ASN A 25 -0.67 2.37 -5.25
N ARG A 26 0.00 2.73 -6.35
CA ARG A 26 0.09 4.07 -6.93
C ARG A 26 -0.25 4.08 -8.43
N ASN A 27 -0.84 2.99 -8.94
CA ASN A 27 -1.01 2.80 -10.38
C ASN A 27 -2.47 2.89 -10.85
N PHE A 28 -3.45 2.87 -9.94
CA PHE A 28 -4.88 2.95 -10.25
C PHE A 28 -5.36 4.41 -10.23
N LEU A 29 -4.81 5.23 -11.12
CA LEU A 29 -5.21 6.65 -11.24
C LEU A 29 -6.67 6.80 -11.67
N ARG A 30 -7.31 7.85 -11.16
CA ARG A 30 -8.62 8.32 -11.65
C ARG A 30 -8.51 8.93 -13.03
N LYS A 31 -9.65 9.09 -13.71
CA LYS A 31 -9.74 9.76 -15.03
C LYS A 31 -9.23 11.20 -15.04
N ASP A 32 -9.29 11.91 -13.91
CA ASP A 32 -8.82 13.29 -13.77
C ASP A 32 -7.33 13.41 -13.38
N GLN A 33 -6.64 12.29 -13.17
CA GLN A 33 -5.24 12.23 -12.77
C GLN A 33 -4.36 11.76 -13.93
N ASN A 34 -3.07 12.10 -13.86
CA ASN A 34 -2.07 11.71 -14.86
C ASN A 34 -0.83 11.10 -14.18
N TYR A 35 -0.16 10.17 -14.86
CA TYR A 35 1.11 9.55 -14.41
C TYR A 35 2.27 10.55 -14.49
N SER A 36 2.21 11.63 -13.71
CA SER A 36 3.18 12.72 -13.75
C SER A 36 3.34 13.37 -12.37
N GLY A 37 4.46 14.07 -12.21
CA GLY A 37 4.75 14.81 -10.98
C GLY A 37 5.39 13.99 -9.87
N VAL A 38 5.76 14.72 -8.81
CA VAL A 38 6.28 14.20 -7.55
C VAL A 38 5.66 15.01 -6.42
N PRO A 39 5.64 14.48 -5.18
CA PRO A 39 5.15 15.22 -4.03
C PRO A 39 5.99 16.48 -3.77
N ASP A 40 5.37 17.49 -3.17
CA ASP A 40 6.09 18.70 -2.78
C ASP A 40 7.27 18.38 -1.87
N GLY A 41 8.42 19.00 -2.18
CA GLY A 41 9.66 18.77 -1.45
C GLY A 41 10.36 17.44 -1.71
N TYR A 42 9.85 16.57 -2.60
CA TYR A 42 10.47 15.27 -2.90
C TYR A 42 11.93 15.40 -3.35
N GLY A 43 12.24 16.41 -4.17
CA GLY A 43 13.61 16.70 -4.62
C GLY A 43 14.61 16.88 -3.47
N ASN A 44 14.17 17.40 -2.32
CA ASN A 44 15.01 17.64 -1.15
C ASN A 44 15.41 16.35 -0.42
N ILE A 45 14.64 15.28 -0.59
CA ILE A 45 14.81 14.00 0.14
C ILE A 45 15.06 12.82 -0.79
N ARG A 46 14.88 12.98 -2.10
CA ARG A 46 15.03 11.93 -3.12
C ARG A 46 16.33 11.15 -3.00
N ASN A 47 17.46 11.84 -2.92
CA ASN A 47 18.78 11.21 -2.83
C ASN A 47 18.98 10.50 -1.48
N PHE A 48 18.34 10.98 -0.42
CA PHE A 48 18.33 10.27 0.85
C PHE A 48 17.54 8.98 0.69
N ILE A 49 16.33 9.02 0.14
CA ILE A 49 15.42 7.87 0.01
C ILE A 49 15.92 6.85 -1.02
N ASN A 50 16.52 7.29 -2.13
CA ASN A 50 16.91 6.45 -3.26
C ASN A 50 18.41 6.57 -3.56
N PRO A 51 19.30 6.01 -2.72
CA PRO A 51 20.73 6.07 -3.00
C PRO A 51 21.08 5.29 -4.27
N GLU A 52 21.97 5.83 -5.09
CA GLU A 52 22.40 5.25 -6.37
C GLU A 52 23.59 4.30 -6.19
N SER A 53 23.46 3.33 -5.28
CA SER A 53 24.50 2.33 -5.01
C SER A 53 23.88 1.04 -4.48
N PRO A 54 24.59 -0.11 -4.56
CA PRO A 54 24.20 -1.31 -3.83
C PRO A 54 23.99 -1.01 -2.33
N PRO A 55 23.04 -1.70 -1.67
CA PRO A 55 22.73 -1.43 -0.27
C PRO A 55 23.86 -1.88 0.64
N LYS A 56 24.16 -1.07 1.65
CA LYS A 56 25.15 -1.43 2.68
C LYS A 56 24.43 -2.10 3.84
N LYS A 57 24.97 -3.21 4.35
CA LYS A 57 24.41 -3.91 5.54
C LYS A 57 24.35 -3.02 6.79
N LYS A 58 25.21 -2.01 6.87
CA LYS A 58 25.21 -1.00 7.94
C LYS A 58 25.36 0.41 7.34
N GLU A 59 24.31 1.21 7.42
CA GLU A 59 24.34 2.63 7.08
C GLU A 59 24.51 3.48 8.34
N ARG A 60 25.77 3.69 8.76
CA ARG A 60 26.10 4.35 10.05
C ARG A 60 25.43 5.72 10.24
N TRP A 61 25.27 6.48 9.15
CA TRP A 61 24.74 7.85 9.19
C TRP A 61 23.25 7.97 8.87
N PHE A 62 22.55 6.86 8.61
CA PHE A 62 21.15 6.91 8.19
C PHE A 62 20.26 7.60 9.23
N LYS A 63 20.35 7.19 10.51
CA LYS A 63 19.52 7.74 11.59
C LYS A 63 19.78 9.23 11.81
N LEU A 64 21.04 9.66 11.75
CA LEU A 64 21.42 11.07 11.87
C LEU A 64 20.85 11.89 10.70
N LYS A 65 21.00 11.40 9.47
CA LYS A 65 20.43 12.07 8.28
C LYS A 65 18.91 12.14 8.35
N ALA A 66 18.24 11.05 8.74
CA ALA A 66 16.79 11.03 8.92
C ALA A 66 16.35 12.05 9.98
N PHE A 67 17.06 12.12 11.11
CA PHE A 67 16.78 13.09 12.17
C PHE A 67 16.95 14.54 11.70
N ILE A 68 18.03 14.85 10.98
CA ILE A 68 18.25 16.19 10.40
C ILE A 68 17.12 16.56 9.43
N LEU A 69 16.68 15.63 8.58
CA LEU A 69 15.55 15.86 7.68
C LEU A 69 14.25 16.11 8.46
N ILE A 70 14.00 15.35 9.52
CA ILE A 70 12.82 15.52 10.39
C ILE A 70 12.83 16.90 11.05
N LEU A 71 13.98 17.35 11.56
CA LEU A 71 14.12 18.69 12.13
C LEU A 71 13.87 19.79 11.09
N LYS A 72 14.31 19.57 9.84
CA LYS A 72 14.21 20.57 8.77
C LYS A 72 12.81 20.68 8.15
N TYR A 73 12.13 19.54 7.97
CA TYR A 73 10.89 19.48 7.19
C TYR A 73 9.67 19.02 7.98
N GLY A 74 9.85 18.52 9.21
CA GLY A 74 8.79 17.95 10.03
C GLY A 74 8.52 16.47 9.70
N PHE A 75 8.13 15.69 10.71
CA PHE A 75 7.89 14.25 10.55
C PHE A 75 6.73 13.94 9.61
N ASN A 76 5.58 14.61 9.79
CA ASN A 76 4.38 14.34 8.99
C ASN A 76 4.58 14.68 7.51
N ASN A 77 5.22 15.81 7.20
CA ASN A 77 5.51 16.20 5.82
C ASN A 77 6.45 15.19 5.14
N LEU A 78 7.49 14.70 5.85
CA LEU A 78 8.35 13.65 5.31
C LEU A 78 7.61 12.33 5.12
N LYS A 79 6.78 11.94 6.08
CA LYS A 79 5.95 10.74 5.98
C LYS A 79 5.07 10.81 4.74
N GLN A 80 4.36 11.91 4.54
CA GLN A 80 3.52 12.16 3.36
C GLN A 80 4.37 12.13 2.08
N CYS A 81 5.45 12.92 2.00
CA CYS A 81 6.31 13.01 0.83
C CYS A 81 6.95 11.66 0.43
N VAL A 82 7.27 10.79 1.40
CA VAL A 82 7.77 9.43 1.13
C VAL A 82 6.66 8.51 0.66
N ALA A 83 5.46 8.64 1.24
CA ALA A 83 4.39 7.66 1.08
C ALA A 83 3.41 8.00 -0.07
N GLU A 84 3.27 9.25 -0.49
CA GLU A 84 2.26 9.68 -1.46
C GLU A 84 2.39 8.98 -2.83
N GLY A 85 3.62 8.67 -3.25
CA GLY A 85 3.92 8.17 -4.59
C GLY A 85 4.52 9.25 -5.48
N GLN A 86 5.18 8.85 -6.56
CA GLN A 86 5.78 9.75 -7.53
C GLN A 86 5.82 9.11 -8.92
N TYR A 87 5.90 9.91 -9.98
CA TYR A 87 5.76 9.42 -11.36
C TYR A 87 6.91 9.87 -12.28
N GLN A 88 7.96 10.48 -11.75
CA GLN A 88 9.09 11.02 -12.54
C GLN A 88 10.35 10.14 -12.51
N TYR A 89 10.56 9.36 -11.46
CA TYR A 89 11.80 8.65 -11.19
C TYR A 89 11.57 7.14 -11.20
N PRO A 90 11.69 6.45 -12.35
CA PRO A 90 11.30 5.04 -12.48
C PRO A 90 12.10 4.07 -11.60
N LYS A 91 13.32 4.46 -11.20
CA LYS A 91 14.17 3.64 -10.31
C LYS A 91 13.95 3.91 -8.82
N ALA A 92 13.14 4.89 -8.46
CA ALA A 92 12.87 5.24 -7.06
C ALA A 92 11.77 4.34 -6.46
N ILE A 93 11.75 4.21 -5.13
CA ILE A 93 10.61 3.59 -4.44
C ILE A 93 9.35 4.44 -4.62
N GLN A 94 8.18 3.80 -4.48
CA GLN A 94 6.87 4.45 -4.59
C GLN A 94 6.64 5.07 -5.98
N TYR A 95 7.33 4.56 -7.01
CA TYR A 95 7.08 4.93 -8.40
C TYR A 95 5.72 4.37 -8.85
N GLY A 96 4.81 5.21 -9.33
CA GLY A 96 3.48 4.80 -9.77
C GLY A 96 3.37 4.37 -11.23
N GLY A 97 4.47 4.40 -11.98
CA GLY A 97 4.49 4.07 -13.41
C GLY A 97 4.34 5.29 -14.31
N SER A 98 4.35 5.06 -15.62
CA SER A 98 4.00 6.05 -16.65
C SER A 98 2.68 5.72 -17.34
N GLU A 99 2.11 4.56 -17.02
CA GLU A 99 0.88 3.99 -17.59
C GLU A 99 0.33 2.90 -16.66
N LEU A 100 -0.91 2.49 -16.89
CA LEU A 100 -1.52 1.37 -16.22
C LEU A 100 -0.71 0.09 -16.49
N GLN A 101 -0.31 -0.61 -15.44
CA GLN A 101 0.51 -1.82 -15.55
C GLN A 101 -0.35 -3.03 -15.96
N ASN A 102 0.30 -4.04 -16.56
CA ASN A 102 -0.37 -5.24 -17.08
C ASN A 102 -1.22 -5.98 -16.03
N GLY A 103 -0.74 -6.14 -14.79
CA GLY A 103 -1.49 -6.80 -13.72
C GLY A 103 -2.80 -6.08 -13.38
N PRO A 104 -2.76 -4.77 -13.05
CA PRO A 104 -3.93 -3.91 -12.95
C PRO A 104 -4.86 -3.95 -14.17
N ALA A 105 -4.34 -3.88 -15.39
CA ALA A 105 -5.14 -3.95 -16.62
C ALA A 105 -5.93 -5.26 -16.73
N LEU A 106 -5.29 -6.41 -16.49
CA LEU A 106 -5.96 -7.72 -16.49
C LEU A 106 -7.06 -7.81 -15.42
N LEU A 107 -6.85 -7.19 -14.25
CA LEU A 107 -7.87 -7.11 -13.22
C LEU A 107 -9.06 -6.25 -13.69
N LEU A 108 -8.80 -5.07 -14.28
CA LEU A 108 -9.85 -4.20 -14.78
C LEU A 108 -10.66 -4.87 -15.89
N ASP A 109 -10.01 -5.53 -16.85
CA ASP A 109 -10.68 -6.26 -17.94
C ASP A 109 -11.62 -7.37 -17.42
N TRP A 110 -11.23 -8.03 -16.33
CA TRP A 110 -12.07 -9.04 -15.68
C TRP A 110 -13.23 -8.41 -14.91
N LEU A 111 -12.97 -7.30 -14.20
CA LEU A 111 -13.99 -6.57 -13.44
C LEU A 111 -15.03 -5.93 -14.37
N ASP A 112 -14.64 -5.37 -15.51
CA ASP A 112 -15.57 -4.78 -16.49
C ASP A 112 -16.67 -5.77 -16.90
N LYS A 113 -16.31 -7.05 -17.03
CA LYS A 113 -17.24 -8.13 -17.37
C LYS A 113 -18.01 -8.65 -16.15
N SER A 114 -17.34 -8.70 -15.00
CA SER A 114 -17.87 -9.34 -13.79
C SER A 114 -18.75 -8.44 -12.94
N LEU A 115 -18.65 -7.12 -13.12
CA LEU A 115 -19.42 -6.12 -12.40
C LEU A 115 -20.65 -5.61 -13.16
N ASP A 116 -20.93 -6.17 -14.34
CA ASP A 116 -22.14 -5.81 -15.09
C ASP A 116 -23.41 -6.04 -14.25
N GLY A 117 -24.30 -5.05 -14.23
CA GLY A 117 -25.51 -5.05 -13.43
C GLY A 117 -25.33 -4.98 -11.91
N ILE A 118 -24.11 -4.97 -11.38
CA ILE A 118 -23.86 -4.87 -9.94
C ILE A 118 -24.18 -3.44 -9.46
N LYS A 119 -24.89 -3.34 -8.34
CA LYS A 119 -25.30 -2.05 -7.74
C LYS A 119 -24.63 -1.74 -6.41
N ARG A 120 -24.08 -2.74 -5.73
CA ARG A 120 -23.44 -2.57 -4.43
C ARG A 120 -22.27 -3.51 -4.28
N ILE A 121 -21.14 -3.00 -3.75
CA ILE A 121 -19.94 -3.78 -3.46
C ILE A 121 -19.45 -3.48 -2.04
N TRP A 122 -19.03 -4.55 -1.37
CA TRP A 122 -18.13 -4.46 -0.22
C TRP A 122 -16.72 -4.82 -0.65
N ALA A 123 -15.80 -3.85 -0.59
CA ALA A 123 -14.41 -4.05 -0.95
C ALA A 123 -13.54 -4.07 0.32
N ILE A 124 -12.62 -5.04 0.38
CA ILE A 124 -11.62 -5.15 1.44
C ILE A 124 -10.28 -5.34 0.76
N ASP A 125 -9.39 -4.36 0.94
CA ASP A 125 -8.00 -4.45 0.50
C ASP A 125 -7.10 -4.75 1.72
N LEU A 126 -6.31 -5.82 1.62
CA LEU A 126 -5.51 -6.34 2.73
C LEU A 126 -4.06 -5.85 2.63
N HIS A 127 -3.63 -5.08 3.62
CA HIS A 127 -2.27 -4.55 3.70
C HIS A 127 -1.58 -4.97 4.99
N THR A 128 -0.26 -5.01 4.93
CA THR A 128 0.60 -5.16 6.10
C THR A 128 1.66 -4.08 6.06
N GLY A 129 2.08 -3.60 7.22
CA GLY A 129 3.04 -2.49 7.28
C GLY A 129 2.82 -1.61 8.50
N LEU A 130 1.85 -0.72 8.41
CA LEU A 130 1.66 0.42 9.30
C LEU A 130 0.90 0.03 10.57
N GLY A 131 1.30 0.64 11.69
CA GLY A 131 0.61 0.50 12.97
C GLY A 131 1.23 -0.52 13.92
N PRO A 132 0.60 -0.77 15.08
CA PRO A 132 1.11 -1.71 16.08
C PRO A 132 1.11 -3.16 15.59
N SER A 133 2.16 -3.92 15.94
CA SER A 133 2.34 -5.31 15.47
C SER A 133 1.11 -6.19 15.71
N GLY A 134 0.52 -6.69 14.62
CA GLY A 134 -0.61 -7.61 14.62
C GLY A 134 -1.95 -6.97 14.99
N HIS A 135 -2.00 -5.65 15.12
CA HIS A 135 -3.23 -4.88 15.23
C HIS A 135 -3.70 -4.51 13.83
N ASP A 136 -4.97 -4.72 13.52
CA ASP A 136 -5.60 -4.16 12.31
C ASP A 136 -6.25 -2.81 12.59
N THR A 137 -6.03 -1.90 11.65
CA THR A 137 -6.76 -0.65 11.49
C THR A 137 -7.54 -0.72 10.16
N LEU A 138 -8.81 -0.35 10.19
CA LEU A 138 -9.68 -0.30 9.01
C LEU A 138 -9.67 1.12 8.46
N LEU A 139 -8.79 1.34 7.50
CA LEU A 139 -8.60 2.64 6.87
C LEU A 139 -9.70 2.89 5.84
N VAL A 140 -10.32 4.08 5.92
CA VAL A 140 -11.34 4.54 4.98
C VAL A 140 -10.91 5.81 4.26
N SER A 141 -11.42 6.02 3.05
CA SER A 141 -11.20 7.24 2.28
C SER A 141 -11.59 8.48 3.08
N SER A 142 -10.79 9.55 2.98
CA SER A 142 -11.10 10.85 3.62
C SER A 142 -12.39 11.47 3.08
N GLY A 143 -12.82 11.10 1.87
CA GLY A 143 -14.07 11.54 1.27
C GLY A 143 -15.30 10.71 1.66
N MET A 144 -15.16 9.70 2.53
CA MET A 144 -16.29 8.86 2.94
C MET A 144 -17.33 9.68 3.72
N GLY A 145 -18.59 9.63 3.27
CA GLY A 145 -19.69 10.31 3.94
C GLY A 145 -19.92 9.82 5.38
N GLN A 146 -20.33 10.73 6.26
CA GLN A 146 -20.48 10.49 7.70
C GLN A 146 -21.38 9.30 8.04
N GLU A 147 -22.46 9.08 7.27
CA GLU A 147 -23.36 7.94 7.48
C GLU A 147 -22.64 6.59 7.28
N LYS A 148 -21.89 6.44 6.18
CA LYS A 148 -21.11 5.22 5.90
C LYS A 148 -20.02 5.03 6.95
N TYR A 149 -19.34 6.11 7.34
CA TYR A 149 -18.34 6.07 8.41
C TYR A 149 -18.94 5.58 9.73
N SER A 150 -20.04 6.19 10.19
CA SER A 150 -20.71 5.81 11.44
C SER A 150 -21.25 4.37 11.39
N ARG A 151 -21.75 3.90 10.23
CA ARG A 151 -22.13 2.50 10.04
C ARG A 151 -20.92 1.57 10.20
N LEU A 152 -19.78 1.89 9.58
CA LEU A 152 -18.56 1.10 9.72
C LEU A 152 -18.04 1.09 11.16
N GLU A 153 -18.09 2.22 11.85
CA GLU A 153 -17.69 2.30 13.26
C GLU A 153 -18.59 1.43 14.15
N ASN A 154 -19.91 1.41 13.89
CA ASN A 154 -20.81 0.50 14.59
C ASN A 154 -20.53 -0.99 14.28
N LEU A 155 -20.14 -1.30 13.04
CA LEU A 155 -19.77 -2.66 12.66
C LEU A 155 -18.42 -3.08 13.27
N PHE A 156 -17.48 -2.15 13.37
CA PHE A 156 -16.12 -2.39 13.82
C PHE A 156 -15.66 -1.35 14.86
N PRO A 157 -16.23 -1.38 16.08
CA PRO A 157 -15.97 -0.34 17.07
C PRO A 157 -14.50 -0.20 17.44
N GLY A 158 -13.99 1.03 17.41
CA GLY A 158 -12.61 1.38 17.76
C GLY A 158 -11.57 0.87 16.76
N ARG A 159 -11.97 0.58 15.52
CA ARG A 159 -11.07 0.06 14.47
C ARG A 159 -11.06 0.91 13.21
N VAL A 160 -12.04 1.77 13.00
CA VAL A 160 -12.14 2.59 11.79
C VAL A 160 -11.34 3.86 11.97
N GLU A 161 -10.46 4.15 11.02
CA GLU A 161 -9.68 5.39 10.98
C GLU A 161 -9.74 5.99 9.57
N GLY A 162 -9.89 7.31 9.48
CA GLY A 162 -9.79 8.01 8.20
C GLY A 162 -8.34 8.11 7.72
N LEU A 163 -8.13 8.13 6.40
CA LEU A 163 -6.87 8.48 5.76
C LEU A 163 -6.59 9.99 5.86
N ASP A 164 -6.46 10.51 7.08
CA ASP A 164 -6.05 11.89 7.32
C ASP A 164 -4.51 11.97 7.39
N PRO A 165 -3.83 12.78 6.55
CA PRO A 165 -2.37 12.94 6.59
C PRO A 165 -1.88 13.69 7.85
N THR A 166 -2.78 14.33 8.59
CA THR A 166 -2.48 15.09 9.82
C THR A 166 -2.81 14.33 11.11
N ALA A 167 -3.60 13.25 11.03
CA ALA A 167 -4.02 12.44 12.17
C ALA A 167 -3.83 10.93 11.93
N GLY A 168 -3.31 10.20 12.92
CA GLY A 168 -3.26 8.74 12.88
C GLY A 168 -2.18 8.13 11.97
N VAL A 169 -2.44 6.90 11.50
CA VAL A 169 -1.45 6.10 10.77
C VAL A 169 -1.49 6.33 9.25
N GLY A 170 -2.55 6.95 8.73
CA GLY A 170 -2.79 7.19 7.29
C GLY A 170 -1.86 8.22 6.63
N TYR A 171 -1.93 8.27 5.30
CA TYR A 171 -1.34 9.27 4.41
C TYR A 171 -2.21 9.35 3.15
N GLN A 172 -2.17 10.47 2.44
CA GLN A 172 -2.87 10.56 1.16
C GLN A 172 -2.05 9.90 0.06
N ILE A 173 -2.73 9.10 -0.74
CA ILE A 173 -2.17 8.37 -1.87
C ILE A 173 -2.86 8.88 -3.13
N ILE A 174 -2.09 8.99 -4.20
CA ILE A 174 -2.62 9.13 -5.56
C ILE A 174 -2.47 7.78 -6.24
N GLY A 175 -3.56 7.24 -6.80
CA GLY A 175 -3.53 5.99 -7.55
C GLY A 175 -3.65 4.71 -6.72
N ASP A 176 -4.25 4.78 -5.53
CA ASP A 176 -4.60 3.58 -4.77
C ASP A 176 -5.75 2.81 -5.45
N LEU A 177 -5.84 1.52 -5.14
CA LEU A 177 -6.78 0.60 -5.78
C LEU A 177 -8.24 1.03 -5.62
N HIS A 178 -8.68 1.41 -4.41
CA HIS A 178 -10.07 1.77 -4.18
C HIS A 178 -10.45 3.04 -4.92
N GLN A 179 -9.60 4.06 -4.88
CA GLN A 179 -9.82 5.30 -5.61
C GLN A 179 -10.06 5.06 -7.11
N GLY A 180 -9.21 4.27 -7.76
CA GLY A 180 -9.36 3.99 -9.20
C GLY A 180 -10.57 3.12 -9.54
N LEU A 181 -10.91 2.14 -8.68
CA LEU A 181 -12.09 1.30 -8.88
C LEU A 181 -13.40 2.08 -8.68
N GLU A 182 -13.48 2.89 -7.64
CA GLU A 182 -14.67 3.71 -7.36
C GLU A 182 -14.89 4.77 -8.45
N ASP A 183 -13.84 5.36 -9.01
CA ASP A 183 -13.92 6.30 -10.14
C ASP A 183 -14.33 5.63 -11.46
N ARG A 184 -13.86 4.39 -11.69
CA ARG A 184 -14.21 3.62 -12.90
C ARG A 184 -15.66 3.13 -12.86
N TYR A 185 -16.12 2.65 -11.72
CA TYR A 185 -17.44 2.06 -11.51
C TYR A 185 -18.30 2.91 -10.57
N ASP A 186 -18.44 4.19 -10.91
CA ASP A 186 -19.15 5.23 -10.15
C ASP A 186 -20.64 4.95 -9.92
N HIS A 187 -21.24 4.11 -10.77
CA HIS A 187 -22.63 3.67 -10.67
C HIS A 187 -22.87 2.64 -9.55
N ILE A 188 -21.82 2.12 -8.91
CA ILE A 188 -21.91 1.12 -7.84
C ILE A 188 -21.84 1.83 -6.48
N ASP A 189 -22.69 1.43 -5.54
CA ASP A 189 -22.59 1.81 -4.14
C ASP A 189 -21.45 1.04 -3.45
N TRP A 190 -20.27 1.65 -3.34
CA TRP A 190 -19.10 1.07 -2.70
C TRP A 190 -19.09 1.26 -1.18
N THR A 191 -18.75 0.19 -0.47
CA THR A 191 -18.25 0.21 0.92
C THR A 191 -16.85 -0.39 0.92
N SER A 192 -15.83 0.48 0.86
CA SER A 192 -14.44 0.08 0.72
C SER A 192 -13.66 0.33 2.00
N ILE A 193 -12.87 -0.65 2.42
CA ILE A 193 -11.93 -0.53 3.55
C ILE A 193 -10.57 -1.09 3.17
N THR A 194 -9.50 -0.41 3.57
CA THR A 194 -8.17 -0.98 3.59
C THR A 194 -7.92 -1.54 4.99
N GLN A 195 -7.86 -2.86 5.13
CA GLN A 195 -7.51 -3.52 6.38
C GLN A 195 -5.99 -3.61 6.48
N GLU A 196 -5.40 -2.68 7.21
CA GLU A 196 -3.95 -2.54 7.40
C GLU A 196 -3.52 -3.21 8.70
N PHE A 197 -2.57 -4.15 8.62
CA PHE A 197 -2.00 -4.82 9.79
C PHE A 197 -0.59 -4.31 10.10
N GLY A 198 -0.40 -3.82 11.31
CA GLY A 198 0.91 -3.36 11.75
C GLY A 198 1.97 -4.44 11.80
N THR A 199 3.20 -4.08 11.42
CA THR A 199 4.37 -4.97 11.43
C THR A 199 5.49 -4.37 12.28
N PHE A 200 6.34 -3.55 11.68
CA PHE A 200 7.48 -2.88 12.27
C PHE A 200 7.31 -1.37 12.22
N LYS A 201 8.18 -0.65 12.94
CA LYS A 201 8.17 0.82 12.91
C LYS A 201 8.39 1.35 11.48
N PRO A 202 7.75 2.46 11.08
CA PRO A 202 7.84 2.99 9.71
C PRO A 202 9.27 3.16 9.18
N LEU A 203 10.20 3.59 10.05
CA LEU A 203 11.60 3.75 9.68
C LEU A 203 12.26 2.43 9.27
N GLN A 204 11.92 1.32 9.92
CA GLN A 204 12.43 -0.01 9.59
C GLN A 204 11.87 -0.51 8.25
N VAL A 205 10.57 -0.31 8.01
CA VAL A 205 9.91 -0.65 6.74
C VAL A 205 10.50 0.16 5.58
N LEU A 206 10.76 1.46 5.81
CA LEU A 206 11.44 2.32 4.85
C LEU A 206 12.86 1.82 4.56
N MET A 207 13.65 1.50 5.59
CA MET A 207 15.01 0.98 5.39
C MET A 207 15.01 -0.33 4.57
N ALA A 208 14.08 -1.24 4.85
CA ALA A 208 13.95 -2.49 4.10
C ALA A 208 13.60 -2.24 2.62
N SER A 209 12.60 -1.38 2.38
CA SER A 209 12.17 -1.00 1.02
C SER A 209 13.30 -0.34 0.24
N ARG A 210 14.07 0.54 0.88
CA ARG A 210 15.25 1.18 0.29
C ARG A 210 16.33 0.17 -0.07
N ALA A 211 16.70 -0.70 0.87
CA ALA A 211 17.75 -1.66 0.67
C ALA A 211 17.40 -2.68 -0.43
N GLU A 212 16.14 -3.12 -0.48
CA GLU A 212 15.65 -4.00 -1.54
C GLU A 212 15.68 -3.30 -2.90
N ASN A 213 15.16 -2.07 -2.99
CA ASN A 213 15.16 -1.33 -4.24
C ASN A 213 16.58 -1.03 -4.73
N GLN A 214 17.50 -0.62 -3.84
CA GLN A 214 18.92 -0.44 -4.17
C GLN A 214 19.55 -1.73 -4.72
N TRP A 215 19.23 -2.88 -4.11
CA TRP A 215 19.72 -4.16 -4.60
C TRP A 215 19.18 -4.45 -6.01
N THR A 216 17.90 -4.19 -6.26
CA THR A 216 17.33 -4.35 -7.61
C THR A 216 18.00 -3.46 -8.64
N GLN A 217 18.19 -2.18 -8.32
CA GLN A 217 18.64 -1.18 -9.31
C GLN A 217 20.15 -1.20 -9.56
N TYR A 218 20.94 -1.56 -8.53
CA TYR A 218 22.39 -1.40 -8.54
C TYR A 218 23.15 -2.65 -8.12
N GLY A 219 22.45 -3.70 -7.69
CA GLY A 219 23.05 -4.99 -7.36
C GLY A 219 23.60 -5.72 -8.59
N LYS A 220 24.39 -6.76 -8.32
CA LYS A 220 24.89 -7.67 -9.35
C LYS A 220 24.36 -9.07 -9.06
N TYR A 221 23.44 -9.53 -9.89
CA TYR A 221 22.87 -10.87 -9.83
C TYR A 221 22.47 -11.31 -11.23
N VAL A 222 22.46 -12.62 -11.47
CA VAL A 222 22.19 -13.19 -12.81
C VAL A 222 20.72 -13.54 -13.03
N ASP A 223 20.01 -13.91 -11.96
CA ASP A 223 18.63 -14.36 -12.03
C ASP A 223 17.86 -14.09 -10.72
N GLN A 224 16.60 -14.51 -10.67
CA GLN A 224 15.73 -14.38 -9.50
C GLN A 224 16.25 -15.13 -8.27
N VAL A 225 16.85 -16.31 -8.44
CA VAL A 225 17.34 -17.13 -7.33
C VAL A 225 18.52 -16.45 -6.68
N ASP A 226 19.47 -15.98 -7.49
CA ASP A 226 20.64 -15.23 -7.03
C ASP A 226 20.23 -13.90 -6.39
N ALA A 227 19.30 -13.17 -7.01
CA ALA A 227 18.75 -11.95 -6.44
C ALA A 227 18.21 -12.15 -5.02
N ARG A 228 17.44 -13.24 -4.79
CA ARG A 228 16.82 -13.59 -3.50
C ARG A 228 17.80 -13.98 -2.39
N ARG A 229 19.03 -14.38 -2.72
CA ARG A 229 20.07 -14.70 -1.71
C ARG A 229 20.57 -13.47 -0.97
N HIS A 230 20.36 -12.27 -1.52
CA HIS A 230 20.77 -11.04 -0.87
C HIS A 230 19.87 -10.70 0.33
N TRP A 231 20.48 -10.31 1.45
CA TRP A 231 19.80 -10.06 2.73
C TRP A 231 18.65 -9.04 2.65
N SER A 232 18.71 -8.09 1.72
CA SER A 232 17.67 -7.07 1.57
C SER A 232 16.34 -7.64 1.07
N ARG A 233 16.36 -8.75 0.32
CA ARG A 233 15.14 -9.43 -0.16
C ARG A 233 14.40 -10.11 0.96
N GLU A 234 15.12 -10.88 1.78
CA GLU A 234 14.54 -11.49 2.96
C GLU A 234 14.06 -10.43 3.95
N GLN A 235 14.85 -9.37 4.17
CA GLN A 235 14.44 -8.27 5.04
C GLN A 235 13.15 -7.59 4.54
N MET A 236 13.01 -7.38 3.23
CA MET A 236 11.79 -6.85 2.62
C MET A 236 10.59 -7.78 2.87
N LEU A 237 10.72 -9.06 2.50
CA LEU A 237 9.68 -10.07 2.75
C LEU A 237 9.27 -10.06 4.23
N ARG A 238 10.23 -10.11 5.16
CA ARG A 238 9.95 -10.17 6.59
C ARG A 238 9.38 -8.88 7.14
N SER A 239 9.64 -7.72 6.54
CA SER A 239 9.03 -6.46 6.95
C SER A 239 7.52 -6.44 6.72
N PHE A 240 7.02 -7.19 5.74
CA PHE A 240 5.59 -7.28 5.38
C PHE A 240 4.95 -8.62 5.77
N ASN A 241 5.75 -9.65 6.05
CA ASN A 241 5.33 -10.94 6.56
C ASN A 241 6.31 -11.44 7.65
N PRO A 242 6.25 -10.84 8.86
CA PRO A 242 7.00 -11.29 10.02
C PRO A 242 6.95 -12.81 10.19
N LYS A 243 8.11 -13.40 10.51
CA LYS A 243 8.21 -14.83 10.87
C LYS A 243 7.79 -15.02 12.34
N ASP A 244 6.56 -14.60 12.65
CA ASP A 244 5.97 -14.65 13.98
C ASP A 244 4.60 -15.34 13.86
N PRO A 245 4.46 -16.57 14.39
CA PRO A 245 3.21 -17.32 14.28
C PRO A 245 2.05 -16.66 15.03
N VAL A 246 2.31 -15.89 16.09
CA VAL A 246 1.28 -15.15 16.83
C VAL A 246 0.76 -14.01 15.97
N TRP A 247 1.66 -13.26 15.31
CA TRP A 247 1.30 -12.22 14.35
C TRP A 247 0.49 -12.80 13.17
N GLN A 248 0.93 -13.91 12.59
CA GLN A 248 0.24 -14.58 11.48
C GLN A 248 -1.16 -15.10 11.88
N ALA A 249 -1.30 -15.63 13.10
CA ALA A 249 -2.59 -16.06 13.63
C ALA A 249 -3.55 -14.86 13.84
N LYS A 250 -3.05 -13.72 14.34
CA LYS A 250 -3.87 -12.50 14.49
C LYS A 250 -4.44 -12.02 13.16
N ILE A 251 -3.63 -12.03 12.09
CA ILE A 251 -4.09 -11.59 10.76
C ILE A 251 -5.15 -12.51 10.20
N THR A 252 -4.90 -13.82 10.22
CA THR A 252 -5.85 -14.78 9.68
C THR A 252 -7.17 -14.75 10.46
N TYR A 253 -7.11 -14.61 11.79
CA TYR A 253 -8.30 -14.44 12.62
C TYR A 253 -9.07 -13.15 12.30
N ARG A 254 -8.39 -12.00 12.34
CA ARG A 254 -9.03 -10.69 12.12
C ARG A 254 -9.51 -10.50 10.69
N GLY A 255 -8.74 -10.93 9.69
CA GLY A 255 -9.14 -10.89 8.29
C GLY A 255 -10.42 -11.68 8.04
N ARG A 256 -10.52 -12.89 8.61
CA ARG A 256 -11.75 -13.70 8.54
C ARG A 256 -12.93 -13.03 9.25
N LEU A 257 -12.70 -12.43 10.42
CA LEU A 257 -13.76 -11.73 11.17
C LEU A 257 -14.32 -10.56 10.37
N VAL A 258 -13.44 -9.70 9.84
CA VAL A 258 -13.85 -8.53 9.03
C VAL A 258 -14.56 -8.98 7.76
N PHE A 259 -14.02 -9.96 7.03
CA PHE A 259 -14.66 -10.52 5.84
C PHE A 259 -16.06 -11.09 6.14
N ASN A 260 -16.20 -11.87 7.20
CA ASN A 260 -17.48 -12.46 7.56
C ASN A 260 -18.52 -11.39 7.95
N LYS A 261 -18.11 -10.37 8.68
CA LYS A 261 -19.00 -9.27 9.09
C LYS A 261 -19.42 -8.41 7.89
N ALA A 262 -18.48 -8.08 7.01
CA ALA A 262 -18.76 -7.43 5.73
C ALA A 262 -19.76 -8.20 4.87
N ARG A 263 -19.57 -9.53 4.75
CA ARG A 263 -20.49 -10.40 4.01
C ARG A 263 -21.90 -10.39 4.59
N ILE A 264 -22.04 -10.47 5.92
CA ILE A 264 -23.34 -10.44 6.61
C ILE A 264 -24.03 -9.09 6.36
N ASP A 265 -23.31 -7.99 6.51
CA ASP A 265 -23.89 -6.66 6.34
C ASP A 265 -24.29 -6.38 4.88
N LEU A 266 -23.48 -6.83 3.90
CA LEU A 266 -23.84 -6.76 2.48
C LEU A 266 -25.15 -7.52 2.16
N LEU A 267 -25.36 -8.68 2.78
CA LEU A 267 -26.58 -9.48 2.59
C LEU A 267 -27.80 -8.88 3.31
N ALA A 268 -27.61 -8.24 4.47
CA ALA A 268 -28.69 -7.59 5.20
C ALA A 268 -29.25 -6.36 4.47
N LEU A 269 -28.43 -5.69 3.64
CA LEU A 269 -28.89 -4.59 2.81
C LEU A 269 -29.76 -5.04 1.64
N LYS A 270 -29.55 -6.25 1.12
CA LYS A 270 -30.41 -6.85 0.08
C LYS A 270 -31.84 -7.07 0.53
N THR A 271 -32.07 -7.30 1.83
CA THR A 271 -33.42 -7.55 2.37
C THR A 271 -34.24 -6.28 2.62
N LYS A 272 -33.65 -5.09 2.42
CA LYS A 272 -34.31 -3.79 2.61
C LYS A 272 -34.72 -3.10 1.30
N GLU A 273 -34.34 -3.67 0.16
CA GLU A 273 -34.71 -3.27 -1.21
C GLU A 273 -35.82 -4.19 -1.74
#